data_AF-A0AAV6W441-F1
#
_entry.id   AF-A0AAV6W441-F1
#
_cell.length_a   1.000
_cell.length_b   1.000
_cell.length_c   1.000
_cell.angle_alpha   90.00
_cell.angle_beta   90.00
_cell.angle_gamma   90.00
#
_symmetry.space_group_name_H-M   'P 1'
#
loop_
_entity.id
_entity.type
_entity.pdbx_description
1 polymer ?
#
loop_
_entity_poly.entity_id
_entity_poly.type
_entity_poly.pdbx_seq_one_letter_code
_entity_poly.pdbx_strand_id
1 'polypeptide(L)'
;MKNIAKEVDSLILGIINKRMKVLQAGEGSNNDLLGILLESNLKEIQQNGNKFGMSMKEVIEECKLFYFAGQETTSALLVWTMVLLGKHLDWQARARDEVLQAFGAGKPDFKDLNHLKIVSVIINV
;
A
#
# COMPACT_ATOMS: atom_id res chain seq x y z
N MET A 1 -12.42 11.55 18.31
CA MET A 1 -12.29 11.69 16.85
C MET A 1 -11.44 12.88 16.41
N LYS A 2 -11.73 14.13 16.80
CA LYS A 2 -10.93 15.30 16.35
C LYS A 2 -9.43 15.24 16.67
N ASN A 3 -9.05 14.66 17.82
CA ASN A 3 -7.64 14.51 18.19
C ASN A 3 -6.91 13.47 17.33
N ILE A 4 -7.57 12.34 17.04
CA ILE A 4 -7.01 11.28 16.19
C ILE A 4 -6.81 11.79 14.76
N ALA A 5 -7.78 12.53 14.21
CA ALA A 5 -7.63 13.12 12.87
C ALA A 5 -6.40 14.04 12.79
N LYS A 6 -6.21 14.91 13.78
CA LYS A 6 -5.04 15.79 13.86
C LYS A 6 -3.73 15.03 13.98
N GLU A 7 -3.73 13.92 14.72
CA GLU A 7 -2.56 13.06 14.86
C GLU A 7 -2.18 12.39 13.54
N VAL A 8 -3.16 11.84 12.83
CA VAL A 8 -2.98 11.29 11.47
C VAL A 8 -2.43 12.35 10.51
N ASP A 9 -2.99 13.56 10.52
CA ASP A 9 -2.50 14.68 9.70
C ASP A 9 -1.03 14.98 9.97
N SER A 10 -0.66 15.05 11.25
CA SER A 10 0.71 15.32 11.68
C SER A 10 1.69 14.23 11.23
N LEU A 11 1.30 12.97 11.37
CA LEU A 11 2.12 11.82 10.95
C LEU A 11 2.35 11.81 9.44
N ILE A 12 1.29 12.01 8.65
CA ILE A 12 1.35 12.05 7.19
C ILE A 12 2.19 13.24 6.73
N LEU A 13 1.96 14.42 7.31
CA LEU A 13 2.76 15.61 7.01
C LEU A 13 4.25 15.38 7.33
N GLY A 14 4.56 14.68 8.43
CA GLY A 14 5.93 14.27 8.75
C GLY A 14 6.57 13.42 7.66
N ILE A 15 5.84 12.43 7.12
CA ILE A 15 6.30 11.56 6.03
C ILE A 15 6.51 12.38 4.74
N ILE A 16 5.56 13.24 4.37
CA ILE A 16 5.65 14.09 3.18
C ILE A 16 6.85 15.04 3.28
N ASN A 17 7.01 15.73 4.41
CA ASN A 17 8.11 16.66 4.62
C ASN A 17 9.47 15.96 4.54
N LYS A 18 9.60 14.75 5.10
CA LYS A 18 10.82 13.95 4.97
C LYS A 18 11.12 13.64 3.51
N ARG A 19 10.10 13.27 2.73
CA ARG A 19 10.25 12.99 1.30
C ARG A 19 10.62 14.22 0.48
N MET A 20 9.99 15.35 0.78
CA MET A 20 10.23 16.62 0.09
C MET A 20 11.67 17.10 0.28
N LYS A 21 12.24 16.91 1.48
CA LYS A 21 13.65 17.25 1.73
C LYS A 21 14.62 16.43 0.86
N VAL A 22 14.36 15.13 0.71
CA VAL A 22 15.17 14.24 -0.16
C VAL A 22 15.12 14.71 -1.61
N LEU A 23 13.91 14.98 -2.12
CA LEU A 23 13.70 15.52 -3.47
C LEU A 23 14.45 16.85 -3.71
N GLN A 24 14.40 17.78 -2.74
CA GLN A 24 15.08 19.07 -2.83
C GLN A 24 16.61 18.96 -2.80
N ALA A 25 17.15 17.93 -2.15
CA ALA A 25 18.58 17.66 -2.11
C ALA A 25 19.12 17.08 -3.45
N GLY A 26 18.25 16.81 -4.43
CA GLY A 26 18.64 16.15 -5.67
C GLY A 26 18.98 14.67 -5.49
N GLU A 27 18.78 14.13 -4.29
CA GLU A 27 18.79 12.71 -4.01
C GLU A 27 17.50 12.15 -4.62
N GLY A 28 17.65 11.35 -5.69
CA GLY A 28 16.54 10.91 -6.53
C GLY A 28 15.33 10.43 -5.74
N SER A 29 14.13 10.71 -6.28
CA SER A 29 12.90 10.19 -5.70
C SER A 29 13.00 8.67 -5.63
N ASN A 30 12.66 8.06 -4.49
CA ASN A 30 12.34 6.64 -4.55
C ASN A 30 11.17 6.52 -5.52
N ASN A 31 11.23 5.56 -6.44
CA ASN A 31 10.19 5.21 -7.40
C ASN A 31 8.94 4.60 -6.70
N ASP A 32 8.56 5.14 -5.54
CA ASP A 32 7.32 4.84 -4.83
C ASP A 32 6.25 5.88 -5.16
N LEU A 33 5.00 5.53 -4.87
CA LEU A 33 3.84 6.33 -5.22
C LEU A 33 3.94 7.78 -4.72
N LEU A 34 4.40 7.98 -3.48
CA LEU A 34 4.51 9.32 -2.90
C LEU A 34 5.62 10.13 -3.58
N GLY A 35 6.76 9.50 -3.89
CA GLY A 35 7.83 10.12 -4.67
C GLY A 35 7.34 10.60 -6.04
N ILE A 36 6.65 9.71 -6.77
CA ILE A 36 6.09 10.01 -8.11
C ILE A 36 5.05 11.13 -8.02
N LEU A 37 4.15 11.09 -7.03
CA LEU A 37 3.12 12.10 -6.81
C LEU A 37 3.74 13.49 -6.58
N LEU A 38 4.70 13.58 -5.65
CA LEU A 38 5.34 14.85 -5.30
C LEU A 38 6.16 15.40 -6.47
N GLU A 39 6.92 14.55 -7.16
CA GLU A 39 7.73 14.97 -8.31
C GLU A 39 6.86 15.46 -9.47
N SER A 40 5.78 14.73 -9.78
CA SER A 40 4.82 15.12 -10.81
C SER A 40 4.12 16.42 -10.46
N ASN A 41 3.70 16.58 -9.19
CA ASN A 41 3.05 17.79 -8.71
C ASN A 41 3.97 19.03 -8.83
N LEU A 42 5.26 18.88 -8.49
CA LEU A 42 6.22 19.97 -8.63
C LEU A 42 6.45 20.36 -10.09
N LYS A 43 6.55 19.38 -10.99
CA LYS A 43 6.69 19.63 -12.43
C LYS A 43 5.47 20.38 -12.98
N GLU A 44 4.27 19.96 -12.58
CA GLU A 44 3.01 20.60 -12.99
C GLU A 44 2.94 22.06 -12.52
N ILE A 45 3.29 22.32 -11.26
CA ILE A 45 3.36 23.68 -10.69
C ILE A 45 4.39 24.55 -11.41
N GLN A 46 5.56 23.99 -11.74
CA GLN A 46 6.62 24.73 -12.43
C GLN A 46 6.24 25.09 -13.87
N GLN A 47 5.54 24.21 -14.58
CA GLN A 47 5.20 24.38 -16.00
C GLN A 47 3.94 25.22 -16.19
N ASN A 48 2.90 24.95 -15.41
CA ASN A 48 1.56 25.51 -15.63
C ASN A 48 1.17 26.52 -14.54
N GLY A 49 1.89 26.56 -13.43
CA GLY A 49 1.66 27.45 -12.29
C GLY A 49 0.91 26.80 -11.14
N ASN A 50 0.99 27.41 -9.95
CA ASN A 50 0.49 26.85 -8.68
C ASN A 50 -0.95 26.33 -8.70
N LYS A 51 -1.84 26.89 -9.53
CA LYS A 51 -3.26 26.52 -9.60
C LYS A 51 -3.52 25.15 -10.25
N PHE A 52 -2.52 24.58 -10.92
CA PHE A 52 -2.65 23.29 -11.62
C PHE A 52 -2.07 22.12 -10.81
N GLY A 53 -1.27 22.41 -9.79
CA GLY A 53 -0.82 21.40 -8.84
C GLY A 53 -1.73 21.28 -7.62
N MET A 54 -1.59 20.16 -6.92
CA MET A 54 -2.16 19.92 -5.61
C MET A 54 -1.49 20.78 -4.55
N SER A 55 -2.31 21.38 -3.70
CA SER A 55 -1.89 21.95 -2.43
C SER A 55 -1.39 20.87 -1.47
N MET A 56 -0.60 21.27 -0.46
CA MET A 56 -0.14 20.34 0.58
C MET A 56 -1.30 19.63 1.30
N LYS A 57 -2.43 20.32 1.46
CA LYS A 57 -3.63 19.74 2.06
C LYS A 57 -4.19 18.63 1.19
N GLU A 58 -4.31 18.84 -0.12
CA GLU A 58 -4.78 17.81 -1.06
C GLU A 58 -3.84 16.61 -1.07
N VAL A 59 -2.52 16.82 -1.08
CA VAL A 59 -1.55 15.71 -0.99
C VAL A 59 -1.73 14.90 0.30
N ILE A 60 -2.00 15.54 1.43
CA ILE A 60 -2.30 14.84 2.70
C ILE A 60 -3.59 14.02 2.58
N GLU A 61 -4.65 14.59 2.03
CA GLU A 61 -5.93 13.87 1.86
C GLU A 61 -5.79 12.68 0.90
N GLU A 62 -5.05 12.82 -0.20
CA GLU A 62 -4.76 11.70 -1.12
C GLU A 62 -3.95 10.59 -0.43
N CYS A 63 -2.95 10.95 0.38
CA CYS A 63 -2.19 9.97 1.17
C CYS A 63 -3.07 9.20 2.16
N LYS A 64 -4.01 9.89 2.83
CA LYS A 64 -4.98 9.22 3.72
C LYS A 64 -5.87 8.28 2.94
N LEU A 65 -6.43 8.76 1.82
CA LEU A 65 -7.34 7.99 0.99
C LEU A 65 -6.67 6.69 0.54
N PHE A 66 -5.45 6.78 0.01
CA PHE A 66 -4.69 5.62 -0.44
C PHE A 66 -4.41 4.64 0.70
N TYR A 67 -3.97 5.14 1.86
CA TYR A 67 -3.69 4.31 3.03
C TYR A 67 -4.94 3.58 3.54
N PHE A 68 -6.04 4.30 3.76
CA PHE A 68 -7.26 3.71 4.30
C PHE A 68 -7.94 2.76 3.32
N ALA A 69 -7.98 3.12 2.03
CA ALA A 69 -8.53 2.26 1.00
C ALA A 69 -7.82 0.90 0.96
N GLY A 70 -6.48 0.89 1.06
CA GLY A 70 -5.69 -0.34 1.07
C GLY A 70 -5.78 -1.11 2.38
N GLN A 71 -5.70 -0.42 3.53
CA GLN A 71 -5.58 -1.05 4.84
C GLN A 71 -6.90 -1.68 5.32
N GLU A 72 -8.00 -0.94 5.29
CA GLU A 72 -9.27 -1.39 5.88
C GLU A 72 -9.83 -2.59 5.10
N THR A 73 -9.83 -2.51 3.76
CA THR A 73 -10.37 -3.57 2.91
C THR A 73 -9.52 -4.85 2.96
N THR A 74 -8.19 -4.72 2.85
CA THR A 74 -7.26 -5.86 2.88
C THR A 74 -7.24 -6.52 4.25
N SER A 75 -7.24 -5.74 5.34
CA SER A 75 -7.25 -6.30 6.70
C SER A 75 -8.53 -7.10 6.97
N ALA A 76 -9.69 -6.56 6.58
CA ALA A 76 -10.96 -7.26 6.69
C ALA A 76 -10.98 -8.56 5.89
N LEU A 77 -10.51 -8.53 4.63
CA LEU A 77 -10.37 -9.72 3.78
C LEU A 77 -9.53 -10.80 4.47
N LEU A 78 -8.31 -10.45 4.92
CA LEU A 78 -7.40 -11.39 5.56
C LEU A 78 -8.00 -12.00 6.85
N VAL A 79 -8.67 -11.19 7.67
CA VAL A 79 -9.34 -11.68 8.88
C VAL A 79 -10.39 -12.72 8.52
N TRP A 80 -11.27 -12.44 7.56
CA TRP A 80 -12.31 -13.38 7.15
C TRP A 80 -11.76 -14.63 6.47
N THR A 81 -10.73 -14.48 5.63
CA THR A 81 -10.00 -15.62 5.05
C THR A 81 -9.47 -16.54 6.16
N MET A 82 -8.84 -15.99 7.19
CA MET A 82 -8.32 -16.79 8.31
C MET A 82 -9.43 -17.49 9.10
N VAL A 83 -10.56 -16.80 9.34
CA VAL A 83 -11.74 -17.40 9.99
C VAL A 83 -12.28 -18.57 9.18
N LEU A 84 -12.41 -18.42 7.85
CA LEU A 84 -12.90 -19.48 6.97
C LEU A 84 -11.92 -20.65 6.91
N LEU A 85 -10.62 -20.41 6.79
CA LEU A 85 -9.61 -21.47 6.84
C LEU A 85 -9.61 -22.24 8.16
N GLY A 86 -9.87 -21.57 9.28
CA GLY A 86 -10.03 -22.23 10.58
C GLY A 86 -11.26 -23.14 10.67
N LYS A 87 -12.30 -22.87 9.87
CA LYS A 87 -13.52 -23.71 9.78
C LYS A 87 -13.43 -24.79 8.71
N HIS A 88 -12.64 -24.57 7.66
CA HIS A 88 -12.49 -25.45 6.50
C HIS A 88 -11.07 -26.01 6.45
N LEU A 89 -10.78 -26.97 7.34
CA LEU A 89 -9.42 -27.51 7.52
C LEU A 89 -8.88 -28.24 6.28
N ASP A 90 -9.75 -28.78 5.44
CA ASP A 90 -9.39 -29.38 4.16
C ASP A 90 -8.83 -28.34 3.19
N TRP A 91 -9.45 -27.16 3.10
CA TRP A 91 -8.96 -26.04 2.29
C TRP A 91 -7.70 -25.42 2.88
N GLN A 92 -7.60 -25.35 4.21
CA GLN A 92 -6.37 -24.92 4.89
C GLN A 92 -5.18 -25.85 4.57
N ALA A 93 -5.39 -27.16 4.63
CA ALA A 93 -4.37 -28.14 4.29
C ALA A 93 -3.92 -28.00 2.83
N ARG A 94 -4.88 -27.90 1.89
CA ARG A 94 -4.60 -27.68 0.46
C ARG A 94 -3.78 -26.41 0.20
N ALA A 95 -4.15 -25.29 0.82
CA ALA A 95 -3.42 -24.04 0.70
C ALA A 95 -1.99 -24.16 1.25
N ARG A 96 -1.82 -24.82 2.40
CA ARG A 96 -0.50 -25.07 2.99
C ARG A 96 0.36 -25.95 2.08
N ASP A 97 -0.21 -27.03 1.55
CA ASP A 97 0.49 -27.94 0.66
C ASP A 97 0.92 -27.24 -0.64
N GLU A 98 0.05 -26.41 -1.23
CA GLU A 98 0.40 -25.59 -2.41
C GLU A 98 1.58 -24.66 -2.13
N VAL A 99 1.55 -23.93 -1.02
CA VAL A 99 2.63 -23.00 -0.63
C VAL A 99 3.94 -23.76 -0.39
N LEU A 100 3.90 -24.90 0.30
CA LEU A 100 5.09 -25.73 0.54
C LEU A 100 5.64 -26.34 -0.74
N GLN A 101 4.79 -26.75 -1.68
CA GLN A 101 5.23 -27.26 -2.98
C GLN A 101 5.82 -26.15 -3.86
N ALA A 102 5.23 -24.95 -3.83
CA ALA A 102 5.67 -23.82 -4.65
C ALA A 102 6.99 -23.22 -4.15
N PHE A 103 7.19 -23.08 -2.83
CA PHE A 103 8.33 -22.35 -2.28
C PHE A 103 9.27 -23.19 -1.41
N GLY A 104 8.86 -24.38 -0.97
CA GLY A 104 9.63 -25.19 -0.02
C GLY A 104 9.95 -24.42 1.27
N ALA A 105 11.24 -24.38 1.63
CA ALA A 105 11.75 -23.55 2.73
C ALA A 105 12.34 -22.20 2.25
N GLY A 106 12.22 -21.89 0.96
CA GLY A 106 12.73 -20.67 0.35
C GLY A 106 11.83 -19.46 0.60
N LYS A 107 12.37 -18.27 0.34
CA LYS A 107 11.58 -17.03 0.32
C LYS A 107 10.82 -16.95 -1.01
N PRO A 108 9.50 -16.71 -1.02
CA PRO A 108 8.74 -16.50 -2.25
C PRO A 108 9.29 -15.33 -3.09
N ASP A 109 9.39 -15.51 -4.41
CA ASP A 109 9.55 -14.41 -5.37
C ASP A 109 8.18 -13.99 -5.96
N PHE A 110 8.09 -12.77 -6.47
CA PHE A 110 6.88 -12.25 -7.11
C PHE A 110 6.39 -13.13 -8.27
N LYS A 111 7.32 -13.70 -9.05
CA LYS A 111 6.98 -14.59 -10.16
C LYS A 111 6.32 -15.88 -9.67
N ASP A 112 6.74 -16.36 -8.51
CA ASP A 112 6.29 -17.61 -7.96
C ASP A 112 4.88 -17.51 -7.35
N LEU A 113 4.44 -16.30 -6.98
CA LEU A 113 3.09 -16.05 -6.48
C LEU A 113 1.99 -16.42 -7.50
N ASN A 114 2.29 -16.31 -8.80
CA ASN A 114 1.35 -16.68 -9.87
C ASN A 114 1.04 -18.19 -9.89
N HIS A 115 1.84 -19.02 -9.22
CA HIS A 115 1.60 -20.46 -9.14
C HIS A 115 0.62 -20.83 -8.02
N LEU A 116 0.27 -19.90 -7.12
CA LEU A 116 -0.65 -20.14 -6.01
C LEU A 116 -2.13 -20.08 -6.41
N LYS A 117 -2.58 -21.08 -7.16
CA LYS A 117 -3.95 -21.15 -7.70
C LYS A 117 -4.99 -21.35 -6.60
N ILE A 118 -4.73 -22.22 -5.63
CA ILE A 118 -5.63 -22.53 -4.53
C ILE A 118 -5.74 -21.33 -3.59
N VAL A 119 -4.62 -20.72 -3.21
CA VAL A 119 -4.63 -19.50 -2.41
C VAL A 119 -5.38 -18.38 -3.15
N SER A 120 -5.21 -18.24 -4.46
CA SER A 120 -5.96 -17.26 -5.26
C SER A 120 -7.48 -17.50 -5.18
N VAL A 121 -7.94 -18.76 -5.29
CA VAL A 121 -9.37 -19.09 -5.12
C VAL A 121 -9.88 -18.76 -3.71
N ILE A 122 -9.07 -19.00 -2.67
CA ILE A 122 -9.45 -18.71 -1.28
C ILE A 122 -9.58 -17.21 -1.01
N ILE A 123 -8.72 -16.39 -1.63
CA ILE A 123 -8.70 -14.93 -1.42
C ILE A 123 -9.74 -14.23 -2.33
N ASN A 124 -10.05 -14.78 -3.50
CA ASN A 124 -11.02 -14.24 -4.45
C ASN A 124 -12.48 -14.63 -4.11
N VAL A 125 -12.92 -14.34 -2.87
CA VAL A 125 -14.32 -14.52 -2.46
C VAL A 125 -15.23 -13.51 -3.17
#